data_AF-A0AAU9XWL0-F1
#
_entry.id   AF-A0AAU9XWL0-F1
#
_cell.length_a   1.000
_cell.length_b   1.000
_cell.length_c   1.000
_cell.angle_alpha   90.00
_cell.angle_beta   90.00
_cell.angle_gamma   90.00
#
_symmetry.space_group_name_H-M   'P 1'
#
loop_
_entity.id
_entity.type
_entity.pdbx_description
1 polymer ?
#
loop_
_entity_poly.entity_id
_entity_poly.type
_entity_poly.pdbx_seq_one_letter_code
_entity_poly.pdbx_strand_id
1 'polypeptide(L)'
;MVLNFTGFSSLKYQFHISEAILLILSMLLGIFSCLRLNEVTKLCAGQCMLFAKLYERARILQGSSPGWCYLPACLHLAAGLCSLVVLSFVRGGRYRSQSNCSRVLGLISVSAFLAFLSSWIISSGFREFCKSFVINRCNAEHFSSMDWKNFTPKYCYCSNSYKLLQKIEGSSWCACLLLSVLCVTHFVRLWAGLQMTSTP
;
A
#
# COMPACT_ATOMS: atom_id res chain seq x y z
N MET A 1 -14.72 -34.83 -15.18
CA MET A 1 -13.27 -34.98 -15.45
C MET A 1 -12.53 -34.65 -14.15
N VAL A 2 -12.25 -35.67 -13.33
CA VAL A 2 -11.49 -35.52 -12.09
C VAL A 2 -10.02 -35.66 -12.49
N LEU A 3 -9.29 -34.54 -12.54
CA LEU A 3 -7.85 -34.56 -12.79
C LEU A 3 -7.15 -35.11 -11.55
N ASN A 4 -6.98 -36.43 -11.53
CA ASN A 4 -6.26 -37.16 -10.51
C ASN A 4 -4.76 -37.04 -10.81
N PHE A 5 -4.11 -36.03 -10.27
CA PHE A 5 -2.66 -35.85 -10.39
C PHE A 5 -1.93 -36.64 -9.31
N THR A 6 -1.78 -37.95 -9.52
CA THR A 6 -1.08 -38.87 -8.60
C THR A 6 0.46 -38.86 -8.76
N GLY A 7 1.04 -37.87 -9.45
CA GLY A 7 2.49 -37.79 -9.73
C GLY A 7 3.28 -36.70 -8.98
N PHE A 8 2.65 -35.86 -8.16
CA PHE A 8 3.33 -34.73 -7.49
C PHE A 8 4.02 -35.11 -6.18
N SER A 9 4.88 -36.13 -6.20
CA SER A 9 5.80 -36.37 -5.10
C SER A 9 7.13 -35.66 -5.37
N SER A 10 7.40 -34.60 -4.59
CA SER A 10 8.76 -34.07 -4.32
C SER A 10 9.26 -32.78 -5.03
N LEU A 11 8.41 -31.84 -5.44
CA LEU A 11 8.87 -30.44 -5.52
C LEU A 11 8.64 -29.79 -4.16
N LYS A 12 9.66 -29.86 -3.29
CA LYS A 12 9.68 -29.12 -2.02
C LYS A 12 9.70 -27.63 -2.33
N TYR A 13 8.52 -27.03 -2.47
CA TYR A 13 8.41 -25.59 -2.62
C TYR A 13 8.81 -24.94 -1.29
N GLN A 14 9.96 -24.27 -1.29
CA GLN A 14 10.56 -23.68 -0.10
C GLN A 14 10.34 -22.17 -0.11
N PHE A 15 9.74 -21.65 0.95
CA PHE A 15 9.61 -20.20 1.15
C PHE A 15 10.98 -19.65 1.54
N HIS A 16 11.48 -18.66 0.80
CA HIS A 16 12.82 -18.14 1.06
C HIS A 16 12.81 -17.06 2.13
N ILE A 17 13.93 -16.92 2.86
CA ILE A 17 14.10 -15.87 3.86
C ILE A 17 13.94 -14.48 3.23
N SER A 18 14.42 -14.30 2.00
CA SER A 18 14.23 -13.05 1.25
C SER A 18 12.76 -12.69 1.03
N GLU A 19 11.89 -13.66 0.76
CA GLU A 19 10.45 -13.46 0.61
C GLU A 19 9.80 -13.07 1.94
N ALA A 20 10.26 -13.65 3.05
CA ALA A 20 9.80 -13.28 4.38
C ALA A 20 10.19 -11.84 4.72
N ILE A 21 11.42 -11.45 4.40
CA ILE A 21 11.91 -10.08 4.57
C ILE A 21 11.07 -9.11 3.74
N LEU A 22 10.80 -9.42 2.47
CA LEU A 22 9.96 -8.58 1.60
C LEU A 22 8.54 -8.38 2.17
N LEU A 23 7.91 -9.46 2.66
CA LEU A 23 6.60 -9.38 3.32
C LEU A 23 6.65 -8.53 4.60
N ILE A 24 7.68 -8.69 5.43
CA ILE A 24 7.82 -7.90 6.66
C ILE A 24 8.01 -6.42 6.32
N LEU A 25 8.87 -6.10 5.36
CA LEU A 25 9.10 -4.73 4.92
C LEU A 25 7.83 -4.11 4.33
N SER A 26 7.06 -4.84 3.51
CA SER A 26 5.81 -4.31 2.97
C SER A 26 4.78 -4.04 4.08
N MET A 27 4.70 -4.90 5.10
CA MET A 27 3.83 -4.66 6.25
C MET A 27 4.26 -3.42 7.05
N LEU A 28 5.55 -3.26 7.31
CA LEU A 28 6.07 -2.09 8.05
C LEU A 28 5.78 -0.78 7.30
N LEU A 29 5.94 -0.78 5.97
CA LEU A 29 5.60 0.38 5.13
C LEU A 29 4.10 0.66 5.10
N GLY A 30 3.25 -0.38 5.09
CA GLY A 30 1.80 -0.24 5.20
C GLY A 30 1.38 0.35 6.56
N ILE A 31 1.93 -0.15 7.67
CA ILE A 31 1.69 0.38 9.02
C ILE A 31 2.15 1.84 9.10
N PHE A 32 3.34 2.15 8.58
CA PHE A 32 3.84 3.52 8.51
C PHE A 32 2.87 4.43 7.76
N SER A 33 2.38 4.00 6.60
CA SER A 33 1.39 4.75 5.81
C SER A 33 0.12 5.02 6.60
N CYS A 34 -0.42 4.02 7.31
CA CYS A 34 -1.61 4.17 8.16
C CYS A 34 -1.41 5.17 9.31
N LEU A 35 -0.27 5.07 10.02
CA LEU A 35 0.04 5.96 11.13
C LEU A 35 0.15 7.41 10.65
N ARG A 36 0.81 7.63 9.51
CA ARG A 36 0.96 8.98 8.93
C ARG A 36 -0.36 9.54 8.39
N LEU A 37 -1.24 8.73 7.79
CA LEU A 37 -2.58 9.17 7.42
C LEU A 37 -3.39 9.68 8.62
N ASN A 38 -3.27 9.00 9.77
CA ASN A 38 -3.90 9.44 11.00
C ASN A 38 -3.29 10.77 11.52
N GLU A 39 -1.97 10.93 11.43
CA GLU A 39 -1.31 12.20 11.77
C GLU A 39 -1.75 13.36 10.87
N VAL A 40 -1.84 13.15 9.55
CA VAL A 40 -2.37 14.17 8.60
C VAL A 40 -3.77 14.62 9.04
N THR A 41 -4.61 13.67 9.44
CA THR A 41 -5.98 13.94 9.90
C THR A 41 -5.99 14.79 11.17
N LYS A 42 -5.08 14.53 12.12
CA LYS A 42 -4.95 15.31 13.36
C LYS A 42 -4.43 16.73 13.12
N LEU A 43 -3.51 16.92 12.16
CA LEU A 43 -2.93 18.23 11.83
C LEU A 43 -3.94 19.24 11.27
N CYS A 44 -5.09 18.77 10.79
CA CYS A 44 -6.16 19.60 10.23
C CYS A 44 -7.48 19.39 11.00
N ALA A 45 -7.40 19.39 12.34
CA ALA A 45 -8.56 19.34 13.24
C ALA A 45 -9.51 18.14 13.00
N GLY A 46 -8.97 16.98 12.64
CA GLY A 46 -9.75 15.77 12.35
C GLY A 46 -10.21 15.66 10.91
N GLN A 47 -9.80 16.57 10.02
CA GLN A 47 -10.16 16.57 8.60
C GLN A 47 -9.08 15.89 7.77
N CYS A 48 -9.49 15.10 6.77
CA CYS A 48 -8.57 14.49 5.83
C CYS A 48 -8.26 15.46 4.69
N MET A 49 -6.98 15.57 4.33
CA MET A 49 -6.52 16.42 3.23
C MET A 49 -6.62 15.75 1.86
N LEU A 50 -6.73 14.41 1.80
CA LEU A 50 -6.95 13.71 0.54
C LEU A 50 -8.29 14.12 -0.06
N PHE A 51 -8.27 14.49 -1.34
CA PHE A 51 -9.43 15.01 -2.09
C PHE A 51 -10.02 16.32 -1.56
N ALA A 52 -9.36 16.97 -0.60
CA ALA A 52 -9.78 18.27 -0.12
C ALA A 52 -9.39 19.37 -1.11
N LYS A 53 -10.31 20.32 -1.35
CA LYS A 53 -10.04 21.53 -2.13
C LYS A 53 -9.67 22.67 -1.18
N LEU A 54 -8.47 23.22 -1.33
CA LEU A 54 -8.09 24.49 -0.71
C LEU A 54 -8.55 25.68 -1.54
N TYR A 55 -9.15 26.65 -0.86
CA TYR A 55 -9.35 27.99 -1.39
C TYR A 55 -8.39 28.93 -0.67
N GLU A 56 -7.16 29.06 -1.17
CA GLU A 56 -6.06 29.79 -0.51
C GLU A 56 -6.43 31.23 -0.13
N ARG A 57 -7.14 31.95 -1.00
CA ARG A 57 -7.57 33.34 -0.73
C ARG A 57 -8.62 33.42 0.37
N ALA A 58 -9.57 32.48 0.39
CA ALA A 58 -10.63 32.44 1.39
C ALA A 58 -10.18 31.75 2.68
N ARG A 59 -9.04 31.03 2.66
CA ARG A 59 -8.51 30.21 3.75
C ARG A 59 -9.52 29.18 4.25
N ILE A 60 -10.23 28.53 3.32
CA ILE A 60 -11.25 27.51 3.58
C ILE A 60 -10.81 26.19 2.95
N LEU A 61 -11.13 25.09 3.63
CA LEU A 61 -10.97 23.72 3.14
C LEU A 61 -12.37 23.13 2.89
N GLN A 62 -12.60 22.53 1.71
CA GLN A 62 -13.85 21.85 1.38
C GLN A 62 -13.61 20.39 0.97
N GLY A 63 -14.59 19.52 1.22
CA GLY A 63 -14.53 18.10 0.83
C GLY A 63 -13.64 17.22 1.71
N SER A 64 -13.10 17.76 2.80
CA SER A 64 -12.09 17.15 3.67
C SER A 64 -12.65 16.15 4.70
N SER A 65 -13.46 15.20 4.25
CA SER A 65 -14.05 14.17 5.11
C SER A 65 -12.99 13.20 5.63
N PRO A 66 -12.95 12.85 6.93
CA PRO A 66 -11.99 11.90 7.49
C PRO A 66 -12.04 10.51 6.81
N GLY A 67 -13.19 10.14 6.25
CA GLY A 67 -13.37 8.88 5.52
C GLY A 67 -12.37 8.68 4.37
N TRP A 68 -11.95 9.78 3.72
CA TRP A 68 -10.97 9.72 2.63
C TRP A 68 -9.57 9.27 3.07
N CYS A 69 -9.22 9.44 4.35
CA CYS A 69 -7.96 8.97 4.91
C CYS A 69 -8.10 7.58 5.55
N TYR A 70 -9.28 7.26 6.09
CA TYR A 70 -9.53 5.95 6.69
C TYR A 70 -9.66 4.83 5.65
N LEU A 71 -10.27 5.09 4.50
CA LEU A 71 -10.40 4.09 3.44
C LEU A 71 -9.04 3.48 3.01
N PRO A 72 -8.03 4.27 2.58
CA PRO A 72 -6.72 3.71 2.22
C PRO A 72 -6.00 3.07 3.42
N ALA A 73 -6.21 3.58 4.64
CA ALA A 73 -5.65 2.95 5.85
C ALA A 73 -6.24 1.55 6.10
N CYS A 74 -7.56 1.39 5.97
CA CYS A 74 -8.23 0.09 6.07
C CYS A 74 -7.73 -0.90 5.02
N LEU A 75 -7.51 -0.44 3.78
CA LEU A 75 -6.97 -1.28 2.71
C LEU A 75 -5.54 -1.76 3.01
N HIS A 76 -4.67 -0.89 3.54
CA HIS A 76 -3.32 -1.28 3.97
C HIS A 76 -3.34 -2.26 5.14
N LEU A 77 -4.23 -2.06 6.11
CA LEU A 77 -4.39 -3.01 7.22
C LEU A 77 -4.86 -4.38 6.73
N ALA A 78 -5.83 -4.41 5.80
CA ALA A 78 -6.29 -5.66 5.19
C ALA A 78 -5.17 -6.36 4.41
N ALA A 79 -4.37 -5.61 3.63
CA ALA A 79 -3.19 -6.14 2.94
C ALA A 79 -2.17 -6.74 3.92
N GLY A 80 -1.92 -6.06 5.04
CA GLY A 80 -1.04 -6.54 6.10
C GLY A 80 -1.55 -7.80 6.81
N LEU A 81 -2.87 -7.90 7.05
CA LEU A 81 -3.48 -9.12 7.58
C LEU A 81 -3.29 -10.31 6.64
N CYS A 82 -3.47 -10.12 5.34
CA CYS A 82 -3.17 -11.16 4.35
C CYS A 82 -1.70 -11.62 4.43
N SER A 83 -0.76 -10.68 4.54
CA SER A 83 0.68 -10.98 4.69
C SER A 83 1.00 -11.72 5.99
N LEU A 84 0.35 -11.36 7.11
CA LEU A 84 0.51 -12.06 8.39
C LEU A 84 0.00 -13.51 8.30
N VAL A 85 -1.13 -13.72 7.65
CA VAL A 85 -1.67 -15.07 7.41
C VAL A 85 -0.67 -15.90 6.60
N VAL A 86 -0.07 -15.34 5.54
CA VAL A 86 0.98 -16.01 4.75
C VAL A 86 2.17 -16.39 5.64
N LEU A 87 2.68 -15.48 6.47
CA LEU A 87 3.77 -15.78 7.39
C LEU A 87 3.42 -16.90 8.40
N SER A 88 2.16 -16.98 8.84
CA SER A 88 1.70 -18.06 9.71
C SER A 88 1.76 -19.44 9.03
N PHE A 89 1.45 -19.51 7.73
CA PHE A 89 1.59 -20.75 6.94
C PHE A 89 3.05 -21.18 6.80
N VAL A 90 3.96 -20.21 6.62
CA VAL A 90 5.40 -20.45 6.52
C VAL A 90 5.96 -20.97 7.85
N ARG A 91 5.68 -20.27 8.96
CA ARG A 91 6.17 -20.65 10.30
C ARG A 91 5.63 -22.00 10.77
N GLY A 92 4.38 -22.32 10.42
CA GLY A 92 3.76 -23.60 10.77
C GLY A 92 4.17 -24.79 9.90
N GLY A 93 5.08 -24.61 8.92
CA GLY A 93 5.51 -25.68 8.02
C GLY A 93 4.41 -26.22 7.08
N ARG A 94 3.23 -25.58 7.07
CA ARG A 94 2.04 -25.99 6.29
C ARG A 94 2.17 -25.68 4.80
N TYR A 95 3.22 -24.97 4.41
CA TYR A 95 3.50 -24.53 3.05
C TYR A 95 3.87 -25.67 2.07
N ARG A 96 4.06 -26.90 2.56
CA ARG A 96 4.53 -28.05 1.76
C ARG A 96 3.47 -28.72 0.86
N SER A 97 2.18 -28.35 0.98
CA SER A 97 1.09 -28.89 0.15
C SER A 97 0.74 -27.92 -1.00
N GLN A 98 0.47 -28.45 -2.21
CA GLN A 98 0.08 -27.68 -3.39
C GLN A 98 -1.16 -26.80 -3.16
N SER A 99 -2.15 -27.30 -2.41
CA SER A 99 -3.34 -26.54 -2.02
C SER A 99 -2.98 -25.31 -1.19
N ASN A 100 -2.03 -25.45 -0.26
CA ASN A 100 -1.55 -24.34 0.57
C ASN A 100 -0.66 -23.37 -0.21
N CYS A 101 0.11 -23.84 -1.19
CA CYS A 101 0.91 -22.98 -2.06
C CYS A 101 0.01 -22.07 -2.94
N SER A 102 -1.06 -22.63 -3.51
CA SER A 102 -2.06 -21.88 -4.28
C SER A 102 -2.79 -20.85 -3.42
N ARG A 103 -3.16 -21.22 -2.18
CA ARG A 103 -3.76 -20.29 -1.20
C ARG A 103 -2.83 -19.14 -0.84
N VAL A 104 -1.54 -19.41 -0.63
CA VAL A 104 -0.56 -18.36 -0.34
C VAL A 104 -0.35 -17.44 -1.53
N LEU A 105 -0.27 -17.95 -2.75
CA LEU A 105 -0.24 -17.11 -3.95
C LEU A 105 -1.48 -16.20 -3.99
N GLY A 106 -2.67 -16.76 -3.78
CA GLY A 106 -3.92 -15.97 -3.71
C GLY A 106 -3.88 -14.88 -2.65
N LEU A 107 -3.40 -15.17 -1.43
CA LEU A 107 -3.28 -14.20 -0.35
C LEU A 107 -2.26 -13.09 -0.67
N ILE A 108 -1.13 -13.44 -1.28
CA ILE A 108 -0.13 -12.48 -1.75
C ILE A 108 -0.74 -11.58 -2.84
N SER A 109 -1.45 -12.15 -3.82
CA SER A 109 -2.09 -11.39 -4.89
C SER A 109 -3.16 -10.45 -4.36
N VAL A 110 -4.00 -10.90 -3.41
CA VAL A 110 -4.99 -10.05 -2.75
C VAL A 110 -4.31 -8.93 -1.98
N SER A 111 -3.25 -9.23 -1.22
CA SER A 111 -2.47 -8.21 -0.50
C SER A 111 -1.90 -7.16 -1.45
N ALA A 112 -1.29 -7.58 -2.57
CA ALA A 112 -0.75 -6.70 -3.59
C ALA A 112 -1.84 -5.82 -4.21
N PHE A 113 -3.01 -6.39 -4.54
CA PHE A 113 -4.14 -5.65 -5.09
C PHE A 113 -4.69 -4.59 -4.11
N LEU A 114 -4.82 -4.94 -2.83
CA LEU A 114 -5.27 -4.00 -1.80
C LEU A 114 -4.26 -2.87 -1.58
N ALA A 115 -2.96 -3.19 -1.55
CA ALA A 115 -1.90 -2.19 -1.47
C ALA A 115 -1.88 -1.28 -2.71
N PHE A 116 -2.12 -1.83 -3.91
CA PHE A 116 -2.26 -1.06 -5.14
C PHE A 116 -3.44 -0.10 -5.08
N LEU A 117 -4.63 -0.59 -4.71
CA LEU A 117 -5.83 0.23 -4.60
C LEU A 117 -5.64 1.37 -3.58
N SER A 118 -5.03 1.07 -2.43
CA SER A 118 -4.70 2.07 -1.42
C SER A 118 -3.74 3.14 -1.97
N SER A 119 -2.64 2.70 -2.60
CA SER A 119 -1.64 3.59 -3.20
C SER A 119 -2.25 4.48 -4.28
N TRP A 120 -3.14 3.92 -5.09
CA TRP A 120 -3.88 4.64 -6.11
C TRP A 120 -4.78 5.74 -5.51
N ILE A 121 -5.56 5.40 -4.49
CA ILE A 121 -6.44 6.36 -3.78
C ILE A 121 -5.61 7.49 -3.18
N ILE A 122 -4.52 7.17 -2.48
CA ILE A 122 -3.61 8.15 -1.88
C ILE A 122 -3.05 9.08 -2.95
N SER A 123 -2.54 8.54 -4.06
CA SER A 123 -1.93 9.32 -5.14
C SER A 123 -2.96 10.21 -5.84
N SER A 124 -4.16 9.68 -6.08
CA SER A 124 -5.26 10.44 -6.67
C SER A 124 -5.67 11.60 -5.76
N GLY A 125 -5.87 11.33 -4.46
CA GLY A 125 -6.24 12.34 -3.49
C GLY A 125 -5.14 13.38 -3.25
N PHE A 126 -3.87 12.97 -3.28
CA PHE A 126 -2.73 13.87 -3.17
C PHE A 126 -2.60 14.78 -4.40
N ARG A 127 -2.82 14.23 -5.61
CA ARG A 127 -2.88 15.04 -6.84
C ARG A 127 -4.00 16.06 -6.80
N GLU A 128 -5.21 15.69 -6.36
CA GLU A 128 -6.32 16.62 -6.24
C GLU A 128 -6.05 17.72 -5.19
N PHE A 129 -5.49 17.34 -4.04
CA PHE A 129 -5.00 18.30 -3.05
C PHE A 129 -3.99 19.28 -3.67
N CYS A 130 -3.04 18.78 -4.44
CA CYS A 130 -2.02 19.61 -5.07
C CYS A 130 -2.55 20.53 -6.17
N LYS A 131 -3.54 20.09 -6.94
CA LYS A 131 -4.23 20.94 -7.93
C LYS A 131 -4.99 22.10 -7.29
N SER A 132 -5.37 21.99 -6.02
CA SER A 132 -6.11 23.04 -5.34
C SER A 132 -5.27 24.27 -4.98
N PHE A 133 -3.94 24.18 -5.02
CA PHE A 133 -3.06 25.32 -4.82
C PHE A 133 -2.89 26.13 -6.11
N VAL A 134 -3.24 27.41 -6.04
CA VAL A 134 -3.10 28.38 -7.13
C VAL A 134 -1.85 29.25 -6.93
N ILE A 135 -1.57 29.63 -5.68
CA ILE A 135 -0.48 30.50 -5.26
C ILE A 135 0.73 29.66 -4.85
N ASN A 136 0.56 28.73 -3.90
CA ASN A 136 1.64 27.88 -3.38
C ASN A 136 1.69 26.55 -4.14
N ARG A 137 2.29 26.54 -5.34
CA ARG A 137 2.36 25.34 -6.18
C ARG A 137 2.94 24.13 -5.42
N CYS A 138 2.35 22.96 -5.59
CA CYS A 138 2.96 21.70 -5.15
C CYS A 138 4.22 21.37 -5.97
N ASN A 139 5.35 21.96 -5.61
CA ASN A 139 6.66 21.61 -6.13
C ASN A 139 7.64 21.46 -4.97
N ALA A 140 8.29 20.30 -4.87
CA ALA A 140 9.25 19.98 -3.81
C ALA A 140 10.43 20.97 -3.74
N GLU A 141 10.91 21.46 -4.90
CA GLU A 141 12.05 22.38 -4.97
C GLU A 141 11.75 23.77 -4.41
N HIS A 142 10.51 24.23 -4.57
CA HIS A 142 10.08 25.56 -4.17
C HIS A 142 9.30 25.55 -2.85
N PHE A 143 9.13 24.38 -2.24
CA PHE A 143 8.25 24.20 -1.10
C PHE A 143 8.72 24.96 0.14
N SER A 144 10.04 25.04 0.35
CA SER A 144 10.65 25.72 1.49
C SER A 144 10.59 27.25 1.39
N SER A 145 10.43 27.80 0.17
CA SER A 145 10.40 29.25 -0.08
C SER A 145 8.99 29.83 -0.17
N MET A 146 7.94 29.00 -0.04
CA MET A 146 6.55 29.43 -0.11
C MET A 146 6.02 29.97 1.22
N ASP A 147 5.17 30.99 1.13
CA ASP A 147 4.50 31.60 2.28
C ASP A 147 3.27 30.80 2.69
N TRP A 148 3.50 29.65 3.33
CA TRP A 148 2.42 28.77 3.80
C TRP A 148 1.53 29.49 4.82
N LYS A 149 2.10 30.32 5.71
CA LYS A 149 1.37 30.92 6.82
C LYS A 149 0.20 31.80 6.36
N ASN A 150 0.38 32.52 5.25
CA ASN A 150 -0.63 33.47 4.77
C ASN A 150 -1.71 32.85 3.87
N PHE A 151 -1.52 31.63 3.36
CA PHE A 151 -2.40 31.00 2.38
C PHE A 151 -3.00 29.66 2.85
N THR A 152 -2.65 29.17 4.05
CA THR A 152 -3.28 27.97 4.62
C THR A 152 -4.63 28.24 5.31
N PRO A 153 -5.59 27.29 5.26
CA PRO A 153 -6.84 27.38 6.00
C PRO A 153 -6.63 27.45 7.50
N LYS A 154 -7.62 28.01 8.21
CA LYS A 154 -7.60 28.02 9.68
C LYS A 154 -7.51 26.58 10.21
N TYR A 155 -6.66 26.37 11.21
CA TYR A 155 -6.46 25.08 11.90
C TYR A 155 -5.88 23.95 11.04
N CYS A 156 -5.23 24.25 9.91
CA CYS A 156 -4.56 23.24 9.10
C CYS A 156 -3.15 23.69 8.69
N TYR A 157 -2.15 22.86 8.97
CA TYR A 157 -0.74 23.12 8.65
C TYR A 157 -0.34 22.50 7.30
N CYS A 158 -0.78 23.09 6.18
CA CYS A 158 -0.60 22.46 4.85
C CYS A 158 0.87 22.23 4.45
N SER A 159 1.81 23.02 4.97
CA SER A 159 3.24 22.80 4.74
C SER A 159 3.70 21.41 5.23
N ASN A 160 3.30 21.07 6.46
CA ASN A 160 3.59 19.77 7.04
C ASN A 160 2.71 18.68 6.41
N SER A 161 1.43 18.97 6.14
CA SER A 161 0.52 18.00 5.52
C SER A 161 1.00 17.55 4.14
N TYR A 162 1.54 18.44 3.29
CA TYR A 162 2.12 18.05 1.99
C TYR A 162 3.30 17.10 2.16
N LYS A 163 4.29 17.44 3.00
CA LYS A 163 5.47 16.58 3.23
C LYS A 163 5.06 15.21 3.77
N LEU A 164 4.03 15.18 4.59
CA LEU A 164 3.48 13.96 5.16
C LEU A 164 2.76 13.12 4.10
N LEU A 165 1.90 13.74 3.28
CA LEU A 165 1.21 13.09 2.16
C LEU A 165 2.19 12.54 1.12
N GLN A 166 3.25 13.28 0.80
CA GLN A 166 4.31 12.81 -0.10
C GLN A 166 5.03 11.57 0.46
N LYS A 167 5.33 11.55 1.77
CA LYS A 167 5.91 10.37 2.44
C LYS A 167 4.93 9.19 2.46
N ILE A 168 3.65 9.45 2.70
CA ILE A 168 2.59 8.42 2.66
C ILE A 168 2.50 7.81 1.26
N GLU A 169 2.44 8.65 0.22
CA GLU A 169 2.40 8.18 -1.17
C GLU A 169 3.61 7.31 -1.50
N GLY A 170 4.82 7.79 -1.19
CA GLY A 170 6.06 7.04 -1.45
C GLY A 170 6.11 5.70 -0.71
N SER A 171 5.82 5.69 0.60
CA SER A 171 5.81 4.45 1.39
C SER A 171 4.73 3.46 0.95
N SER A 172 3.55 3.95 0.57
CA SER A 172 2.45 3.15 0.04
C SER A 172 2.83 2.46 -1.27
N TRP A 173 3.40 3.20 -2.23
CA TRP A 173 3.86 2.62 -3.50
C TRP A 173 5.01 1.64 -3.29
N CYS A 174 5.96 1.94 -2.41
CA CYS A 174 7.01 0.99 -2.05
C CYS A 174 6.44 -0.32 -1.50
N ALA A 175 5.45 -0.27 -0.59
CA ALA A 175 4.78 -1.47 -0.09
C ALA A 175 4.11 -2.27 -1.22
N CYS A 176 3.41 -1.58 -2.13
CA CYS A 176 2.77 -2.19 -3.29
C CYS A 176 3.79 -2.87 -4.23
N LEU A 177 4.92 -2.21 -4.51
CA LEU A 177 5.98 -2.76 -5.37
C LEU A 177 6.59 -4.02 -4.76
N LEU A 178 6.89 -4.03 -3.46
CA LEU A 178 7.44 -5.21 -2.79
C LEU A 178 6.47 -6.40 -2.86
N LEU A 179 5.18 -6.18 -2.62
CA LEU A 179 4.15 -7.22 -2.73
C LEU A 179 3.95 -7.69 -4.18
N SER A 180 4.07 -6.79 -5.15
CA SER A 180 3.97 -7.12 -6.58
C SER A 180 5.15 -7.99 -7.03
N VAL A 181 6.38 -7.63 -6.63
CA VAL A 181 7.58 -8.44 -6.90
C VAL A 181 7.44 -9.83 -6.27
N LEU A 182 6.95 -9.89 -5.03
CA LEU A 182 6.71 -11.16 -4.35
C LEU A 182 5.66 -12.01 -5.09
N CYS A 183 4.56 -11.39 -5.52
CA CYS A 183 3.50 -12.04 -6.30
C CYS A 183 4.03 -12.64 -7.61
N VAL A 184 4.79 -11.86 -8.39
CA VAL A 184 5.39 -12.31 -9.66
C VAL A 184 6.39 -13.43 -9.40
N THR A 185 7.24 -13.30 -8.39
CA THR A 185 8.25 -14.32 -8.04
C THR A 185 7.59 -15.66 -7.69
N HIS A 186 6.51 -15.65 -6.90
CA HIS A 186 5.76 -16.86 -6.58
C HIS A 186 5.03 -17.44 -7.79
N PHE A 187 4.43 -16.59 -8.62
CA PHE A 187 3.74 -17.03 -9.83
C PHE A 187 4.69 -17.73 -10.80
N VAL A 188 5.85 -17.14 -11.09
CA VAL A 188 6.85 -17.70 -12.01
C VAL A 188 7.38 -19.04 -11.51
N ARG A 189 7.66 -19.17 -10.21
CA ARG A 189 8.14 -20.43 -9.63
C ARG A 189 7.09 -21.53 -9.62
N LEU A 190 5.83 -21.20 -9.34
CA LEU A 190 4.72 -22.15 -9.45
C LEU A 190 4.57 -22.62 -10.90
N TRP A 191 4.62 -21.69 -11.86
CA TRP A 191 4.51 -21.99 -13.29
C TRP A 191 5.69 -22.84 -13.81
N ALA A 192 6.92 -22.51 -13.46
CA ALA A 192 8.10 -23.28 -13.83
C ALA A 192 8.08 -24.70 -13.22
N GLY A 193 7.64 -24.83 -11.97
CA GLY A 193 7.43 -26.13 -11.32
C GLY A 193 6.35 -26.97 -12.00
N LEU A 194 5.30 -26.34 -12.53
CA LEU A 194 4.25 -27.01 -13.32
C LEU A 194 4.77 -27.49 -14.68
N GLN A 195 5.61 -26.69 -15.36
CA GLN A 195 6.17 -27.06 -16.66
C GLN A 195 7.13 -28.26 -16.58
N MET A 196 7.98 -28.33 -15.55
CA MET A 196 8.93 -29.45 -15.37
C MET A 196 8.25 -30.81 -15.10
N THR A 197 6.99 -30.81 -14.64
CA THR A 197 6.21 -32.04 -14.41
C THR A 197 5.37 -32.45 -15.61
N SER A 198 5.33 -31.63 -16.67
CA SER A 198 4.48 -31.84 -17.86
C SER A 198 5.25 -32.29 -19.10
N THR A 199 6.58 -32.34 -19.03
CA THR A 199 7.42 -32.99 -20.05
C THR A 199 7.39 -34.50 -19.81
N PRO A 200 6.86 -35.29 -20.77
CA PRO A 200 6.76 -36.75 -20.67
C PRO A 200 8.14 -37.44 -20.63
#